data_AF-A0A955TJ73-F1
#
_entry.id   AF-A0A955TJ73-F1
#
_cell.length_a   1.000
_cell.length_b   1.000
_cell.length_c   1.000
_cell.angle_alpha   90.00
_cell.angle_beta   90.00
_cell.angle_gamma   90.00
#
_symmetry.space_group_name_H-M   'P 1'
#
loop_
_entity.id
_entity.type
_entity.pdbx_description
1 polymer ?
#
loop_
_entity_poly.entity_id
_entity_poly.type
_entity_poly.pdbx_seq_one_letter_code
_entity_poly.pdbx_strand_id
1 'polypeptide(L)'
;VWRHTTDGSTAIWMMNGTTIAAPGFPGGVPLAWQISQVGDINGDGKSDVIWRNGRSGTVAVWLMNGASISSVGFPGSAPSDWEIQ
;
A
#
# COMPACT_ATOMS: atom_id res chain seq x y z
N VAL A 1 -4.89 -3.13 5.65
CA VAL A 1 -3.42 -2.90 5.67
C VAL A 1 -3.08 -1.95 6.79
N TRP A 2 -1.92 -2.10 7.42
CA TRP A 2 -1.47 -1.32 8.57
C TRP A 2 -0.04 -0.87 8.34
N ARG A 3 0.26 0.37 8.73
CA ARG A 3 1.59 0.95 8.63
C ARG A 3 2.02 1.44 10.00
N HIS A 4 3.17 0.97 10.47
CA HIS A 4 3.75 1.43 11.72
C HIS A 4 4.35 2.83 11.54
N THR A 5 3.90 3.78 12.35
CA THR A 5 4.16 5.21 12.12
C THR A 5 5.57 5.66 12.51
N THR A 6 6.31 4.85 13.28
CA THR A 6 7.64 5.21 13.79
C THR A 6 8.79 4.54 13.06
N ASP A 7 8.62 3.34 12.50
CA ASP A 7 9.66 2.64 11.74
C ASP A 7 9.28 2.31 10.28
N GLY A 8 8.01 2.48 9.90
CA GLY A 8 7.54 2.23 8.54
C GLY A 8 7.28 0.76 8.20
N SER A 9 7.38 -0.16 9.16
CA SER A 9 6.98 -1.55 8.97
C SER A 9 5.53 -1.64 8.55
N THR A 10 5.24 -2.48 7.56
CA THR A 10 3.88 -2.69 7.02
C THR A 10 3.39 -4.08 7.38
N ALA A 11 2.13 -4.16 7.83
CA ALA A 11 1.43 -5.40 8.08
C ALA A 11 0.15 -5.47 7.23
N ILE A 12 -0.13 -6.64 6.69
CA ILE A 12 -1.36 -6.94 5.96
C ILE A 12 -2.12 -8.00 6.74
N TRP A 13 -3.38 -7.71 7.04
CA TRP A 13 -4.28 -8.69 7.63
C TRP A 13 -5.22 -9.16 6.52
N MET A 14 -5.09 -10.43 6.17
CA MET A 14 -6.10 -11.12 5.36
C MET A 14 -7.29 -11.37 6.27
N MET A 15 -8.42 -10.75 5.95
CA MET A 15 -9.62 -10.80 6.79
C MET A 15 -10.56 -11.91 6.31
N ASN A 16 -11.27 -12.53 7.26
CA ASN A 16 -12.47 -13.32 7.02
C ASN A 16 -13.59 -12.70 7.88
N GLY A 17 -14.44 -11.89 7.24
CA GLY A 17 -15.38 -11.03 7.95
C GLY A 17 -14.66 -10.09 8.92
N THR A 18 -15.05 -10.12 10.19
CA THR A 18 -14.44 -9.33 11.27
C THR A 18 -13.26 -10.03 11.97
N THR A 19 -12.79 -11.17 11.44
CA THR A 19 -11.66 -11.93 12.00
C THR A 19 -10.44 -11.89 11.09
N ILE A 20 -9.24 -12.01 11.66
CA ILE A 20 -8.01 -12.13 10.89
C ILE A 20 -7.85 -13.61 10.51
N ALA A 21 -7.85 -13.89 9.21
CA ALA A 21 -7.56 -15.22 8.67
C ALA A 21 -6.05 -15.50 8.65
N ALA A 22 -5.25 -14.53 8.21
CA ALA A 22 -3.79 -14.65 8.19
C ALA A 22 -3.11 -13.27 8.20
N PRO A 23 -2.02 -13.09 8.97
CA PRO A 23 -1.16 -11.91 8.86
C PRO A 23 -0.09 -12.11 7.78
N GLY A 24 0.43 -11.00 7.26
CA GLY A 24 1.68 -10.99 6.50
C GLY A 24 2.43 -9.66 6.62
N PHE A 25 3.74 -9.73 6.41
CA PHE A 25 4.68 -8.64 6.69
C PHE A 25 5.55 -8.42 5.44
N PRO A 26 5.06 -7.67 4.44
CA PRO A 26 5.77 -7.47 3.18
C PRO A 26 7.06 -6.65 3.30
N GLY A 27 7.30 -6.02 4.46
CA GLY A 27 8.51 -5.25 4.76
C GLY A 27 8.20 -3.84 5.24
N GLY A 28 9.24 -3.00 5.26
CA GLY A 28 9.16 -1.60 5.68
C GLY A 28 9.18 -0.63 4.50
N VAL A 29 8.43 0.46 4.63
CA VAL A 29 8.41 1.59 3.67
C VAL A 29 8.87 2.85 4.39
N PRO A 30 9.78 3.66 3.84
CA PRO A 30 10.27 4.87 4.50
C PRO A 30 9.14 5.80 5.00
N LEU A 31 9.36 6.50 6.12
CA LEU A 31 8.35 7.34 6.81
C LEU A 31 7.71 8.44 5.95
N ALA A 32 8.36 8.85 4.86
CA ALA A 32 7.78 9.81 3.93
C ALA A 32 6.59 9.25 3.12
N TRP A 33 6.43 7.93 3.05
CA TRP A 33 5.35 7.29 2.29
C TRP A 33 4.16 6.95 3.18
N GLN A 34 2.96 7.25 2.71
CA GLN A 34 1.69 6.93 3.35
C GLN A 34 0.87 6.02 2.44
N ILE A 35 0.08 5.14 3.05
CA ILE A 35 -0.91 4.34 2.32
C ILE A 35 -2.05 5.29 1.95
N SER A 36 -2.32 5.41 0.65
CA SER A 36 -3.36 6.29 0.14
C SER A 36 -4.64 5.53 -0.16
N GLN A 37 -4.54 4.34 -0.74
CA GLN A 37 -5.70 3.55 -1.15
C GLN A 37 -5.37 2.06 -1.17
N VAL A 38 -6.42 1.24 -1.04
CA VAL A 38 -6.38 -0.21 -1.22
C VAL A 38 -7.53 -0.58 -2.15
N GLY A 39 -7.26 -1.37 -3.19
CA GLY A 39 -8.24 -1.78 -4.18
C GLY A 39 -7.60 -2.64 -5.26
N ASP A 40 -8.39 -3.28 -6.11
CA ASP A 40 -7.88 -4.02 -7.27
C ASP A 40 -7.53 -3.03 -8.40
N ILE A 41 -6.24 -2.71 -8.54
CA ILE A 41 -5.77 -1.64 -9.43
C ILE A 41 -5.42 -2.17 -10.81
N ASN A 42 -4.97 -3.43 -10.90
CA ASN A 42 -4.61 -4.08 -12.17
C ASN A 42 -5.73 -4.95 -12.77
N GLY A 43 -6.84 -5.15 -12.05
CA GLY A 43 -8.01 -5.91 -12.51
C GLY A 43 -7.85 -7.42 -12.40
N ASP A 44 -6.96 -7.91 -11.53
CA ASP A 44 -6.69 -9.36 -11.38
C ASP A 44 -7.54 -10.05 -10.29
N GLY A 45 -8.45 -9.30 -9.65
CA GLY A 45 -9.31 -9.77 -8.59
C GLY A 45 -8.66 -9.76 -7.20
N LYS A 46 -7.45 -9.20 -7.05
CA LYS A 46 -6.73 -9.10 -5.78
C LYS A 46 -6.57 -7.64 -5.37
N SER A 47 -6.58 -7.39 -4.06
CA SER A 47 -6.41 -6.03 -3.54
C SER A 47 -4.94 -5.62 -3.55
N ASP A 48 -4.65 -4.55 -4.26
CA ASP A 48 -3.36 -3.86 -4.33
C ASP A 48 -3.28 -2.68 -3.34
N VAL A 49 -2.09 -2.08 -3.20
CA VAL A 49 -1.86 -0.93 -2.30
C VAL A 49 -1.25 0.24 -3.07
N ILE A 50 -1.89 1.41 -2.98
CA ILE A 50 -1.34 2.67 -3.49
C ILE A 50 -0.68 3.42 -2.35
N TRP A 51 0.57 3.81 -2.56
CA TRP A 51 1.38 4.62 -1.66
C TRP A 51 1.63 6.00 -2.25
N ARG A 52 1.65 7.03 -1.40
CA ARG A 52 2.00 8.40 -1.77
C ARG A 52 3.14 8.90 -0.89
N ASN A 53 4.19 9.41 -1.51
CA ASN A 53 5.26 10.11 -0.82
C ASN A 53 4.80 11.53 -0.49
N GLY A 54 4.66 11.84 0.80
CA GLY A 54 4.19 13.15 1.27
C GLY A 54 5.16 14.31 1.04
N ARG A 55 6.41 14.04 0.63
CA ARG A 55 7.39 15.10 0.31
C ARG A 55 7.48 15.37 -1.18
N SER A 56 7.57 14.32 -2.01
CA SER A 56 7.76 14.45 -3.45
C SER A 56 6.47 14.35 -4.27
N GLY A 57 5.36 13.92 -3.66
CA GLY A 57 4.13 13.62 -4.36
C GLY A 57 4.20 12.37 -5.25
N THR A 58 5.32 11.64 -5.23
CA THR A 58 5.51 10.40 -5.98
C THR A 58 4.51 9.34 -5.52
N VAL A 59 3.93 8.63 -6.48
CA VAL A 59 3.02 7.52 -6.25
C VAL A 59 3.76 6.21 -6.53
N ALA A 60 3.57 5.23 -5.66
CA ALA A 60 4.01 3.86 -5.86
C ALA A 60 2.80 2.92 -5.75
N VAL A 61 2.74 1.90 -6.59
CA VAL A 61 1.71 0.88 -6.58
C VAL A 61 2.36 -0.44 -6.25
N TRP A 62 1.86 -1.11 -5.22
CA TRP A 62 2.19 -2.49 -4.91
C TRP A 62 1.11 -3.38 -5.46
N LEU A 63 1.44 -4.14 -6.51
CA LEU A 63 0.57 -5.22 -6.96
C LEU A 63 0.75 -6.42 -6.05
N MET A 64 -0.34 -6.99 -5.55
CA MET A 64 -0.32 -7.92 -4.43
C MET A 64 -0.81 -9.31 -4.81
N ASN A 65 -0.25 -10.33 -4.16
CA ASN A 65 -0.78 -11.69 -4.16
C ASN A 65 -0.99 -12.15 -2.72
N GLY A 66 -2.19 -11.88 -2.19
CA GLY A 66 -2.44 -11.97 -0.74
C GLY A 66 -1.61 -10.94 0.02
N ALA A 67 -0.83 -11.38 1.01
CA ALA A 67 0.02 -10.49 1.79
C ALA A 67 1.44 -10.30 1.21
N SER A 68 1.74 -10.89 0.05
CA SER A 68 3.04 -10.79 -0.62
C SER A 68 2.99 -9.79 -1.77
N ILE A 69 4.03 -8.96 -1.91
CA ILE A 69 4.17 -8.04 -3.04
C ILE A 69 4.56 -8.86 -4.28
N SER A 70 3.73 -8.80 -5.32
CA SER A 70 4.01 -9.41 -6.63
C SER A 70 4.92 -8.50 -7.47
N SER A 71 4.67 -7.19 -7.46
CA SER A 71 5.52 -6.21 -8.14
C SER A 71 5.30 -4.80 -7.60
N VAL A 72 6.24 -3.89 -7.88
CA VAL A 72 6.16 -2.48 -7.52
C VAL A 72 6.29 -1.62 -8.77
N GLY A 73 5.36 -0.68 -8.96
CA GLY A 73 5.39 0.31 -10.04
C GLY A 73 5.41 1.74 -9.52
N PHE A 74 5.97 2.67 -10.30
CA PHE A 74 6.01 4.11 -10.00
C PHE A 74 5.40 4.89 -11.18
N PRO A 75 4.06 5.02 -11.24
CA PRO A 75 3.39 5.62 -12.40
C PRO A 75 3.67 7.12 -12.57
N GLY A 76 4.10 7.82 -11.52
CA GLY A 76 4.45 9.24 -11.60
C GLY A 76 4.36 9.95 -10.26
N SER A 77 4.27 11.27 -10.31
CA SER A 77 4.01 12.14 -9.16
C SER A 77 2.91 13.14 -9.46
N ALA A 78 2.21 13.58 -8.42
CA ALA A 78 1.30 14.71 -8.49
C ALA A 78 1.67 15.72 -7.39
N PRO A 79 1.57 17.05 -7.64
CA PRO A 79 1.83 18.08 -6.63
C PRO A 79 1.06 17.85 -5.31
N SER A 80 1.57 18.42 -4.21
CA SER A 80 1.06 18.15 -2.85
C SER A 80 -0.34 18.69 -2.57
N ASP A 81 -0.84 19.59 -3.42
CA ASP A 81 -2.21 20.12 -3.41
C ASP A 81 -3.23 19.19 -4.10
N TRP A 82 -2.77 18.08 -4.68
CA TRP A 82 -3.63 17.01 -5.22
C TRP A 82 -3.69 15.82 -4.25
N GLU A 83 -4.88 15.26 -4.10
CA GLU A 83 -5.15 14.05 -3.33
C GLU A 83 -5.68 12.90 -4.20
N ILE A 84 -5.51 11.68 -3.72
CA ILE A 84 -6.09 10.47 -4.32
C ILE A 84 -7.44 10.24 -3.63
N GLN A 85 -8.50 10.08 -4.42
CA GLN A 85 -9.87 9.87 -3.95
C GLN A 85 -10.23 8.38 -3.92
#